data_AF-A0A7X8AXP0-F1
#
_entry.id   AF-A0A7X8AXP0-F1
#
_cell.length_a   1.000
_cell.length_b   1.000
_cell.length_c   1.000
_cell.angle_alpha   90.00
_cell.angle_beta   90.00
_cell.angle_gamma   90.00
#
_symmetry.space_group_name_H-M   'P 1'
#
loop_
_entity.id
_entity.type
_entity.pdbx_description
1 polymer ?
#
loop_
_entity_poly.entity_id
_entity_poly.type
_entity_poly.pdbx_seq_one_letter_code
_entity_poly.pdbx_strand_id
1 'polypeptide(L)'
;MKQRKLEVVERNKKLNSPQLKRWKALLFNRYFFSIFSGMAVGVIFGLISLNLLTENGQPISADKKVQQTMTNHAANDETGLTETVRVDDLYVIQLGLFNDMKNAEAARAFFSDKRIAATIWPEGDQYYIFHGIFANAEKAKAKQEALMNDDVESFVKTWSIEMTIQNANEDELKRIQSLVDLWKHSLEQVDAEKDFPVDEWNEWLESGSSQSPLMERIHEHVSQMLDERSQHERAKLLDLMVDVKSMLQS
;
A
#
# COMPACT_ATOMS: atom_id res chain seq x y z
N MET A 1 69.40 -70.24 40.27
CA MET A 1 68.80 -69.51 39.13
C MET A 1 67.37 -70.00 38.93
N LYS A 2 66.35 -69.16 39.13
CA LYS A 2 64.94 -69.55 39.21
C LYS A 2 64.22 -69.02 37.97
N GLN A 3 63.74 -69.92 37.09
CA GLN A 3 63.00 -69.55 35.88
C GLN A 3 61.56 -69.15 36.24
N ARG A 4 61.07 -68.04 35.69
CA ARG A 4 59.65 -67.64 35.74
C ARG A 4 58.99 -67.99 34.41
N LYS A 5 58.00 -68.88 34.45
CA LYS A 5 57.00 -69.07 33.39
C LYS A 5 56.13 -67.83 33.30
N LEU A 6 55.94 -67.31 32.10
CA LEU A 6 54.91 -66.33 31.79
C LEU A 6 53.72 -67.08 31.16
N GLU A 7 52.58 -67.05 31.85
CA GLU A 7 51.31 -67.52 31.34
C GLU A 7 50.64 -66.38 30.56
N VAL A 8 50.36 -66.61 29.29
CA VAL A 8 49.65 -65.66 28.42
C VAL A 8 48.15 -65.87 28.62
N VAL A 9 47.48 -64.86 29.20
CA VAL A 9 46.02 -64.83 29.34
C VAL A 9 45.45 -64.00 28.20
N GLU A 10 44.90 -64.66 27.18
CA GLU A 10 44.06 -64.00 26.16
C GLU A 10 42.66 -63.74 26.73
N ARG A 11 42.29 -62.47 26.91
CA ARG A 11 40.90 -62.06 27.19
C ARG A 11 40.22 -61.58 25.91
N ASN A 12 39.44 -62.46 25.31
CA ASN A 12 38.49 -62.14 24.26
C ASN A 12 37.22 -61.51 24.88
N LYS A 13 37.03 -60.19 24.77
CA LYS A 13 35.79 -59.49 25.19
C LYS A 13 35.01 -59.01 23.97
N LYS A 14 33.96 -59.76 23.62
CA LYS A 14 32.87 -59.31 22.72
C LYS A 14 32.10 -58.17 23.38
N LEU A 15 32.23 -56.96 22.84
CA LEU A 15 31.45 -55.77 23.22
C LEU A 15 30.13 -55.74 22.45
N ASN A 16 29.09 -56.41 22.98
CA ASN A 16 27.71 -56.13 22.61
C ASN A 16 27.08 -55.27 23.72
N SER A 17 27.16 -53.93 23.58
CA SER A 17 26.56 -53.00 24.54
C SER A 17 25.18 -52.49 24.05
N PRO A 18 24.11 -52.59 24.85
CA PRO A 18 22.75 -52.17 24.50
C PRO A 18 22.53 -50.65 24.46
N GLN A 19 23.56 -49.84 24.75
CA GLN A 19 23.44 -48.37 24.81
C GLN A 19 23.49 -47.69 23.43
N LEU A 20 24.15 -48.30 22.44
CA LEU A 20 24.22 -47.78 21.06
C LEU A 20 22.87 -47.82 20.31
N LYS A 21 21.92 -48.67 20.74
CA LYS A 21 20.57 -48.74 20.14
C LYS A 21 19.68 -47.56 20.56
N ARG A 22 19.84 -47.01 21.77
CA ARG A 22 19.04 -45.86 22.24
C ARG A 22 19.45 -44.54 21.57
N TRP A 23 20.72 -44.39 21.21
CA TRP A 23 21.22 -43.19 20.53
C TRP A 23 20.79 -43.09 19.06
N LYS A 24 20.68 -44.23 18.35
CA LYS A 24 20.12 -44.26 16.99
C LYS A 24 18.63 -43.91 16.96
N ALA A 25 17.84 -44.31 17.96
CA ALA A 25 16.42 -43.97 18.04
C ALA A 25 16.18 -42.47 18.29
N LEU A 26 17.02 -41.81 19.09
CA LEU A 26 16.91 -40.37 19.35
C LEU A 26 17.30 -39.50 18.14
N LEU A 27 18.30 -39.91 17.36
CA LEU A 27 18.68 -39.19 16.14
C LEU A 27 17.66 -39.37 15.01
N PHE A 28 17.01 -40.54 14.91
CA PHE A 28 15.98 -40.78 13.90
C PHE A 28 14.72 -39.92 14.12
N ASN A 29 14.32 -39.68 15.37
CA ASN A 29 13.18 -38.82 15.70
C ASN A 29 13.38 -37.35 15.30
N ARG A 30 14.62 -36.83 15.34
CA ARG A 30 14.89 -35.41 15.06
C ARG A 30 14.77 -35.06 13.57
N TYR A 31 15.19 -35.96 12.67
CA TYR A 31 15.04 -35.75 11.23
C TYR A 31 13.59 -35.94 10.76
N PHE A 32 12.87 -36.92 11.32
CA PHE A 32 11.46 -37.13 11.02
C PHE A 32 10.59 -35.92 11.40
N PHE A 33 10.89 -35.27 12.52
CA PHE A 33 10.16 -34.07 12.95
C PHE A 33 10.34 -32.89 11.97
N SER A 34 11.55 -32.71 11.42
CA SER A 34 11.81 -31.63 10.46
C SER A 34 11.12 -31.87 9.12
N ILE A 35 11.11 -33.12 8.62
CA ILE A 35 10.42 -33.49 7.38
C ILE A 35 8.90 -33.29 7.54
N PHE A 36 8.36 -33.74 8.67
CA PHE A 36 6.92 -33.61 8.96
C PHE A 36 6.49 -32.15 9.11
N SER A 37 7.32 -31.31 9.75
CA SER A 37 7.06 -29.87 9.88
C SER A 37 7.07 -29.16 8.52
N GLY A 38 8.04 -29.47 7.65
CA GLY A 38 8.10 -28.88 6.31
C GLY A 38 6.89 -29.28 5.47
N MET A 39 6.45 -30.54 5.58
CA MET A 39 5.27 -31.05 4.89
C MET A 39 3.98 -30.39 5.41
N ALA A 40 3.85 -30.18 6.73
CA ALA A 40 2.71 -29.47 7.31
C ALA A 40 2.62 -28.01 6.85
N VAL A 41 3.76 -27.28 6.82
CA VAL A 41 3.81 -25.91 6.32
C VAL A 41 3.45 -25.85 4.84
N GLY A 42 3.96 -26.78 4.02
CA GLY A 42 3.63 -26.87 2.60
C GLY A 42 2.15 -27.12 2.34
N VAL A 43 1.50 -27.99 3.12
CA VAL A 43 0.06 -28.26 3.02
C VAL A 43 -0.76 -27.02 3.38
N ILE A 44 -0.41 -26.32 4.48
CA ILE A 44 -1.12 -25.09 4.88
C ILE A 44 -0.97 -24.01 3.79
N PHE A 45 0.24 -23.82 3.26
CA PHE A 45 0.48 -22.82 2.21
C PHE A 45 -0.24 -23.17 0.90
N GLY A 46 -0.29 -24.46 0.53
CA GLY A 46 -1.04 -24.94 -0.62
C GLY A 46 -2.54 -24.70 -0.49
N LEU A 47 -3.12 -24.90 0.70
CA LEU A 47 -4.53 -24.60 0.96
C LEU A 47 -4.83 -23.11 0.87
N ILE A 48 -3.95 -22.23 1.37
CA ILE A 48 -4.10 -20.78 1.23
C ILE A 48 -4.07 -20.37 -0.25
N SER A 49 -3.13 -20.91 -1.03
CA SER A 49 -3.05 -20.65 -2.48
C SER A 49 -4.29 -21.12 -3.24
N LEU A 50 -4.88 -22.25 -2.84
CA LEU A 50 -6.10 -22.77 -3.45
C LEU A 50 -7.32 -21.89 -3.11
N ASN A 51 -7.38 -21.37 -1.87
CA ASN A 51 -8.47 -20.49 -1.45
C ASN A 51 -8.45 -19.16 -2.22
N LEU A 52 -7.26 -18.58 -2.44
CA LEU A 52 -7.10 -17.36 -3.26
C LEU A 52 -7.58 -17.54 -4.72
N LEU A 53 -7.45 -18.74 -5.28
CA LEU A 53 -7.92 -19.06 -6.63
C LEU A 53 -9.43 -19.36 -6.68
N THR A 54 -10.01 -19.83 -5.57
CA THR A 54 -11.42 -20.23 -5.52
C THR A 54 -12.34 -19.05 -5.16
N GLU A 55 -11.85 -18.09 -4.37
CA GLU A 55 -12.59 -16.90 -3.95
C GLU A 55 -12.70 -15.85 -5.07
N ASN A 56 -11.80 -15.90 -6.07
CA ASN A 56 -11.81 -15.03 -7.25
C ASN A 56 -12.22 -15.78 -8.53
N GLY A 57 -13.26 -16.61 -8.45
CA GLY A 57 -13.84 -17.36 -9.58
C GLY A 57 -14.48 -16.50 -10.68
N GLN A 58 -13.73 -15.58 -11.29
CA GLN A 58 -14.04 -15.02 -12.61
C GLN A 58 -12.90 -15.31 -13.60
N PRO A 59 -13.21 -15.90 -14.75
CA PRO A 59 -12.22 -16.15 -15.79
C PRO A 59 -11.74 -14.83 -16.39
N ILE A 60 -10.42 -14.68 -16.52
CA ILE A 60 -9.78 -13.68 -17.37
C ILE A 60 -10.26 -13.95 -18.81
N SER A 61 -11.31 -13.25 -19.22
CA SER A 61 -11.79 -13.22 -20.60
C SER A 61 -11.42 -11.90 -21.23
N ALA A 62 -10.77 -12.04 -22.38
CA ALA A 62 -10.39 -11.02 -23.31
C ALA A 62 -11.52 -10.03 -23.64
N ASP A 63 -11.09 -8.79 -23.89
CA ASP A 63 -11.59 -7.91 -24.93
C ASP A 63 -13.13 -7.71 -24.98
N LYS A 64 -13.59 -6.67 -24.29
CA LYS A 64 -14.89 -6.06 -24.57
C LYS A 64 -14.72 -4.59 -24.96
N LYS A 65 -14.54 -4.42 -26.26
CA LYS A 65 -14.91 -3.26 -27.06
C LYS A 65 -16.24 -2.66 -26.54
N VAL A 66 -16.14 -1.47 -25.95
CA VAL A 66 -17.29 -0.68 -25.48
C VAL A 66 -18.11 -0.25 -26.68
N GLN A 67 -19.35 -0.74 -26.74
CA GLN A 67 -20.34 -0.35 -27.72
C GLN A 67 -21.15 0.81 -27.14
N GLN A 68 -20.85 2.03 -27.60
CA GLN A 68 -21.70 3.20 -27.37
C GLN A 68 -23.10 2.91 -27.93
N THR A 69 -24.10 2.92 -27.06
CA THR A 69 -25.50 3.05 -27.46
C THR A 69 -26.01 4.35 -26.88
N MET A 70 -26.02 5.40 -27.71
CA MET A 70 -26.77 6.61 -27.42
C MET A 70 -28.25 6.27 -27.50
N THR A 71 -28.95 6.39 -26.38
CA THR A 71 -30.42 6.39 -26.36
C THR A 71 -30.85 7.74 -25.82
N ASN A 72 -31.27 8.62 -26.73
CA ASN A 72 -31.98 9.85 -26.39
C ASN A 72 -33.32 9.49 -25.75
N HIS A 73 -33.48 9.83 -24.47
CA HIS A 73 -34.79 10.05 -23.88
C HIS A 73 -34.76 11.37 -23.12
N ALA A 74 -35.43 12.36 -23.70
CA ALA A 74 -35.81 13.59 -23.04
C ALA A 74 -36.91 13.25 -22.03
N ALA A 75 -36.58 13.30 -20.75
CA ALA A 75 -37.52 13.47 -19.65
C ALA A 75 -36.80 14.28 -18.56
N ASN A 76 -37.44 15.37 -18.18
CA ASN A 76 -36.98 16.39 -17.26
C ASN A 76 -37.07 15.88 -15.82
N ASP A 77 -36.08 15.11 -15.38
CA ASP A 77 -35.82 14.80 -13.97
C ASP A 77 -34.38 15.22 -13.65
N GLU A 78 -34.20 16.02 -12.60
CA GLU A 78 -32.89 16.37 -12.01
C GLU A 78 -32.25 15.14 -11.34
N THR A 79 -32.02 14.07 -12.10
CA THR A 79 -31.16 12.97 -11.65
C THR A 79 -29.72 13.41 -11.81
N GLY A 80 -29.08 13.76 -10.69
CA GLY A 80 -27.68 14.16 -10.67
C GLY A 80 -26.78 13.10 -11.32
N LEU A 81 -25.72 13.57 -11.98
CA LEU A 81 -24.82 12.71 -12.73
C LEU A 81 -23.94 11.91 -11.76
N THR A 82 -23.69 10.65 -12.09
CA THR A 82 -22.65 9.85 -11.44
C THR A 82 -21.49 9.69 -12.42
N GLU A 83 -20.33 10.18 -12.03
CA GLU A 83 -19.12 10.12 -12.86
C GLU A 83 -17.94 9.62 -12.03
N THR A 84 -17.07 8.83 -12.65
CA THR A 84 -15.82 8.36 -12.04
C THR A 84 -14.66 9.10 -12.66
N VAL A 85 -13.91 9.82 -11.83
CA VAL A 85 -12.64 10.45 -12.19
C VAL A 85 -11.50 9.54 -11.73
N ARG A 86 -10.59 9.24 -12.65
CA ARG A 86 -9.46 8.34 -12.40
C ARG A 86 -8.14 9.05 -12.70
N VAL A 87 -7.18 8.87 -11.80
CA VAL A 87 -5.80 9.32 -11.94
C VAL A 87 -4.89 8.11 -11.88
N ASP A 88 -4.22 7.82 -13.00
CA ASP A 88 -3.31 6.68 -13.14
C ASP A 88 -1.84 7.14 -13.12
N ASP A 89 -0.93 6.17 -13.23
CA ASP A 89 0.51 6.36 -13.39
C ASP A 89 1.20 7.14 -12.26
N LEU A 90 0.65 7.04 -11.05
CA LEU A 90 1.25 7.59 -9.85
C LEU A 90 2.18 6.59 -9.20
N TYR A 91 3.11 7.09 -8.38
CA TYR A 91 4.00 6.28 -7.57
C TYR A 91 3.93 6.77 -6.13
N VAL A 92 3.80 5.85 -5.19
CA VAL A 92 3.79 6.15 -3.75
C VAL A 92 4.89 5.35 -3.05
N ILE A 93 5.39 5.90 -1.95
CA ILE A 93 6.31 5.17 -1.07
C ILE A 93 5.49 4.62 0.09
N GLN A 94 5.32 3.31 0.15
CA GLN A 94 4.58 2.63 1.22
C GLN A 94 5.50 2.33 2.40
N LEU A 95 5.13 2.82 3.58
CA LEU A 95 5.79 2.57 4.86
C LEU A 95 5.10 1.45 5.66
N GLY A 96 3.85 1.12 5.34
CA GLY A 96 3.08 0.10 6.06
C GLY A 96 1.71 -0.17 5.46
N LEU A 97 1.09 -1.28 5.88
CA LEU A 97 -0.26 -1.69 5.52
C LEU A 97 -0.91 -2.32 6.75
N PHE A 98 -2.10 -1.84 7.12
CA PHE A 98 -2.82 -2.26 8.31
C PHE A 98 -4.28 -2.55 7.97
N ASN A 99 -4.91 -3.45 8.72
CA ASN A 99 -6.36 -3.71 8.62
C ASN A 99 -7.14 -3.04 9.77
N ASP A 100 -6.48 -2.19 10.56
CA ASP A 100 -7.04 -1.53 11.73
C ASP A 100 -6.51 -0.08 11.79
N MET A 101 -7.44 0.87 11.90
CA MET A 101 -7.14 2.31 11.87
C MET A 101 -6.25 2.72 13.05
N LYS A 102 -6.49 2.16 14.25
CA LYS A 102 -5.72 2.52 15.44
C LYS A 102 -4.25 2.11 15.30
N ASN A 103 -3.97 0.97 14.68
CA ASN A 103 -2.61 0.55 14.37
C ASN A 103 -1.97 1.45 13.28
N ALA A 104 -2.73 1.84 12.27
CA ALA A 104 -2.27 2.77 11.24
C ALA A 104 -1.91 4.15 11.83
N GLU A 105 -2.73 4.67 12.74
CA GLU A 105 -2.46 5.92 13.46
C GLU A 105 -1.23 5.84 14.36
N ALA A 106 -1.06 4.73 15.09
CA ALA A 106 0.14 4.50 15.90
C ALA A 106 1.41 4.46 15.04
N ALA A 107 1.35 3.82 13.86
CA ALA A 107 2.45 3.80 12.91
C ALA A 107 2.73 5.21 12.34
N ARG A 108 1.69 5.97 11.96
CA ARG A 108 1.85 7.36 11.51
C ARG A 108 2.53 8.23 12.57
N ALA A 109 2.13 8.11 13.83
CA ALA A 109 2.74 8.84 14.94
C ALA A 109 4.22 8.50 15.10
N PHE A 110 4.58 7.21 15.02
CA PHE A 110 5.98 6.76 15.04
C PHE A 110 6.83 7.38 13.91
N PHE A 111 6.28 7.49 12.70
CA PHE A 111 6.98 8.16 11.60
C PHE A 111 7.09 9.67 11.81
N SER A 112 6.04 10.30 12.35
CA SER A 112 6.07 11.71 12.72
C SER A 112 7.16 12.03 13.76
N ASP A 113 7.37 11.16 14.76
CA ASP A 113 8.44 11.30 15.75
C ASP A 113 9.84 11.27 15.11
N LYS A 114 9.96 10.57 13.98
CA LYS A 114 11.16 10.53 13.14
C LYS A 114 11.23 11.65 12.10
N ARG A 115 10.29 12.60 12.12
CA ARG A 115 10.14 13.68 11.11
C ARG A 115 9.93 13.15 9.70
N ILE A 116 9.30 11.99 9.58
CA ILE A 116 8.91 11.38 8.31
C ILE A 116 7.42 11.66 8.14
N ALA A 117 7.08 12.52 7.17
CA ALA A 117 5.69 12.78 6.83
C ALA A 117 5.01 11.48 6.36
N ALA A 118 3.86 11.15 6.93
CA ALA A 118 3.15 9.92 6.62
C ALA A 118 1.64 10.18 6.56
N THR A 119 1.05 9.79 5.44
CA THR A 119 -0.40 9.90 5.18
C THR A 119 -1.04 8.52 5.31
N ILE A 120 -2.19 8.45 5.97
CA ILE A 120 -3.00 7.23 6.02
C ILE A 120 -3.97 7.27 4.83
N TRP A 121 -3.87 6.30 3.93
CA TRP A 121 -4.79 6.15 2.82
C TRP A 121 -5.74 4.97 3.07
N PRO A 122 -7.04 5.21 3.31
CA PRO A 122 -8.04 4.15 3.44
C PRO A 122 -8.46 3.60 2.07
N GLU A 123 -8.48 2.27 1.93
CA GLU A 123 -8.91 1.56 0.73
C GLU A 123 -9.61 0.26 1.14
N GLY A 124 -10.95 0.25 1.10
CA GLY A 124 -11.76 -0.85 1.64
C GLY A 124 -11.51 -1.02 3.15
N ASP A 125 -11.20 -2.25 3.58
CA ASP A 125 -10.87 -2.59 4.98
C ASP A 125 -9.37 -2.45 5.30
N GLN A 126 -8.62 -1.75 4.44
CA GLN A 126 -7.18 -1.58 4.57
C GLN A 126 -6.78 -0.11 4.72
N TYR A 127 -5.72 0.12 5.49
CA TYR A 127 -5.12 1.41 5.77
C TYR A 127 -3.65 1.37 5.36
N TYR A 128 -3.33 2.03 4.25
CA TYR A 128 -1.97 2.16 3.75
C TYR A 128 -1.29 3.35 4.43
N ILE A 129 -0.01 3.22 4.77
CA ILE A 129 0.81 4.36 5.21
C ILE A 129 1.73 4.75 4.06
N PHE A 130 1.57 5.97 3.56
CA PHE A 130 2.34 6.48 2.43
C PHE A 130 3.24 7.66 2.84
N HIS A 131 4.47 7.67 2.32
CA HIS A 131 5.43 8.77 2.41
C HIS A 131 5.46 9.53 1.08
N GLY A 132 4.42 10.32 0.86
CA GLY A 132 4.27 11.14 -0.33
C GLY A 132 3.91 10.37 -1.60
N ILE A 133 3.68 11.16 -2.64
CA ILE A 133 3.24 10.75 -3.97
C ILE A 133 4.14 11.40 -5.02
N PHE A 134 4.27 10.75 -6.17
CA PHE A 134 5.18 11.11 -7.25
C PHE A 134 4.51 10.82 -8.60
N ALA A 135 4.74 11.69 -9.57
CA ALA A 135 4.41 11.46 -10.98
C ALA A 135 5.53 10.64 -11.69
N ASN A 136 6.74 10.62 -11.12
CA ASN A 136 7.89 9.93 -11.71
C ASN A 136 8.43 8.78 -10.84
N ALA A 137 8.51 7.58 -11.41
CA ALA A 137 9.02 6.37 -10.74
C ALA A 137 10.46 6.50 -10.23
N GLU A 138 11.33 7.18 -10.99
CA GLU A 138 12.74 7.36 -10.63
C GLU A 138 12.88 8.29 -9.42
N LYS A 139 12.07 9.34 -9.35
CA LYS A 139 12.02 10.25 -8.19
C LYS A 139 11.52 9.53 -6.94
N ALA A 140 10.47 8.70 -7.07
CA ALA A 140 9.98 7.87 -5.98
C ALA A 140 11.07 6.89 -5.46
N LYS A 141 11.79 6.23 -6.38
CA LYS A 141 12.90 5.32 -6.03
C LYS A 141 14.05 6.04 -5.34
N ALA A 142 14.51 7.17 -5.87
CA ALA A 142 15.59 7.93 -5.24
C ALA A 142 15.22 8.38 -3.81
N LYS A 143 13.96 8.77 -3.58
CA LYS A 143 13.48 9.14 -2.25
C LYS A 143 13.33 7.92 -1.33
N GLN A 144 12.93 6.77 -1.85
CA GLN A 144 12.85 5.51 -1.13
C GLN A 144 14.23 5.00 -0.71
N GLU A 145 15.25 5.09 -1.57
CA GLU A 145 16.64 4.76 -1.24
C GLU A 145 17.17 5.63 -0.09
N ALA A 146 16.83 6.93 -0.07
CA ALA A 146 17.19 7.82 1.04
C ALA A 146 16.58 7.36 2.37
N LEU A 147 15.32 6.92 2.38
CA LEU A 147 14.67 6.37 3.58
C LEU A 147 15.32 5.05 4.03
N MET A 148 15.66 4.16 3.09
CA MET A 148 16.33 2.91 3.43
C MET A 148 17.70 3.14 4.10
N ASN A 149 18.43 4.18 3.67
CA ASN A 149 19.70 4.56 4.28
C ASN A 149 19.54 5.06 5.72
N ASP A 150 18.34 5.53 6.09
CA ASP A 150 17.95 5.95 7.44
C ASP A 150 17.27 4.80 8.24
N ASP A 151 17.48 3.55 7.83
CA ASP A 151 16.90 2.34 8.42
C ASP A 151 15.36 2.34 8.45
N VAL A 152 14.72 2.96 7.44
CA VAL A 152 13.26 2.96 7.27
C VAL A 152 12.87 2.01 6.15
N GLU A 153 12.27 0.88 6.54
CA GLU A 153 11.71 -0.08 5.59
C GLU A 153 10.58 0.58 4.78
N SER A 154 10.72 0.55 3.46
CA SER A 154 9.80 1.25 2.55
C SER A 154 9.83 0.64 1.15
N PHE A 155 8.72 0.74 0.43
CA PHE A 155 8.55 0.17 -0.90
C PHE A 155 7.94 1.18 -1.87
N VAL A 156 8.43 1.26 -3.10
CA VAL A 156 7.76 2.03 -4.16
C VAL A 156 6.67 1.17 -4.79
N LYS A 157 5.46 1.72 -4.88
CA LYS A 157 4.30 1.05 -5.47
C LYS A 157 3.65 1.96 -6.51
N THR A 158 3.26 1.40 -7.66
CA THR A 158 2.39 2.10 -8.62
C THR A 158 1.00 2.26 -8.02
N TRP A 159 0.42 3.45 -8.20
CA TRP A 159 -0.83 3.84 -7.58
C TRP A 159 -1.77 4.46 -8.60
N SER A 160 -3.07 4.31 -8.34
CA SER A 160 -4.12 5.00 -9.06
C SER A 160 -5.16 5.49 -8.07
N ILE A 161 -5.67 6.70 -8.28
CA ILE A 161 -6.72 7.28 -7.44
C ILE A 161 -8.01 7.24 -8.25
N GLU A 162 -9.03 6.60 -7.70
CA GLU A 162 -10.37 6.56 -8.28
C GLU A 162 -11.34 7.29 -7.34
N MET A 163 -12.05 8.27 -7.89
CA MET A 163 -13.03 9.09 -7.19
C MET A 163 -14.35 8.96 -7.92
N THR A 164 -15.37 8.47 -7.22
CA THR A 164 -16.74 8.43 -7.74
C THR A 164 -17.50 9.62 -7.19
N ILE A 165 -18.01 10.44 -8.08
CA ILE A 165 -18.79 11.63 -7.77
C ILE A 165 -20.24 11.26 -7.98
N GLN A 166 -21.06 11.36 -6.92
CA GLN A 166 -22.48 11.05 -6.98
C GLN A 166 -23.32 12.32 -6.96
N ASN A 167 -24.39 12.34 -7.75
CA ASN A 167 -25.36 13.43 -7.82
C ASN A 167 -24.77 14.81 -8.14
N ALA A 168 -23.67 14.87 -8.88
CA ALA A 168 -23.07 16.15 -9.25
C ALA A 168 -23.74 16.75 -10.48
N ASN A 169 -23.76 18.08 -10.55
CA ASN A 169 -24.10 18.81 -11.77
C ASN A 169 -22.86 18.99 -12.67
N GLU A 170 -23.08 19.44 -13.91
CA GLU A 170 -21.99 19.59 -14.89
C GLU A 170 -20.91 20.60 -14.45
N ASP A 171 -21.27 21.63 -13.69
CA ASP A 171 -20.32 22.65 -13.24
C ASP A 171 -19.43 22.13 -12.11
N GLU A 172 -19.99 21.33 -11.20
CA GLU A 172 -19.24 20.62 -10.16
C GLU A 172 -18.27 19.61 -10.75
N LEU A 173 -18.70 18.83 -11.75
CA LEU A 173 -17.85 17.87 -12.43
C LEU A 173 -16.65 18.57 -13.09
N LYS A 174 -16.88 19.67 -13.83
CA LYS A 174 -15.81 20.47 -14.44
C LYS A 174 -14.86 21.05 -13.39
N ARG A 175 -15.38 21.48 -12.24
CA ARG A 175 -14.58 22.00 -11.11
C ARG A 175 -13.70 20.92 -10.48
N ILE A 176 -14.25 19.72 -10.27
CA ILE A 176 -13.48 18.60 -9.73
C ILE A 176 -12.42 18.15 -10.73
N GLN A 177 -12.74 18.11 -12.03
CA GLN A 177 -11.75 17.84 -13.07
C GLN A 177 -10.63 18.89 -13.08
N SER A 178 -10.96 20.19 -12.99
CA SER A 178 -9.93 21.23 -12.95
C SER A 178 -9.07 21.18 -11.70
N LEU A 179 -9.64 20.81 -10.54
CA LEU A 179 -8.90 20.55 -9.31
C LEU A 179 -7.89 19.41 -9.50
N VAL A 180 -8.34 18.30 -10.08
CA VAL A 180 -7.50 17.12 -10.32
C VAL A 180 -6.36 17.44 -11.30
N ASP A 181 -6.64 18.22 -12.34
CA ASP A 181 -5.61 18.64 -13.30
C ASP A 181 -4.59 19.59 -12.67
N LEU A 182 -5.04 20.56 -11.87
CA LEU A 182 -4.16 21.44 -11.11
C LEU A 182 -3.30 20.67 -10.09
N TRP A 183 -3.90 19.69 -9.43
CA TRP A 183 -3.20 18.81 -8.51
C TRP A 183 -2.09 18.00 -9.22
N LYS A 184 -2.39 17.41 -10.39
CA LYS A 184 -1.40 16.69 -11.21
C LYS A 184 -0.26 17.61 -11.63
N HIS A 185 -0.58 18.79 -12.15
CA HIS A 185 0.42 19.78 -12.56
C HIS A 185 1.31 20.19 -11.37
N SER A 186 0.72 20.41 -10.20
CA SER A 186 1.47 20.71 -8.98
C SER A 186 2.43 19.58 -8.59
N LEU A 187 1.97 18.34 -8.69
CA LEU A 187 2.80 17.16 -8.44
C LEU A 187 3.98 17.08 -9.42
N GLU A 188 3.75 17.38 -10.70
CA GLU A 188 4.79 17.42 -11.72
C GLU A 188 5.82 18.54 -11.46
N GLN A 189 5.39 19.73 -11.02
CA GLN A 189 6.31 20.81 -10.64
C GLN A 189 7.20 20.39 -9.46
N VAL A 190 6.60 19.80 -8.43
CA VAL A 190 7.32 19.33 -7.23
C VAL A 190 8.30 18.21 -7.56
N ASP A 191 7.97 17.31 -8.50
CA ASP A 191 8.89 16.28 -9.00
C ASP A 191 10.00 16.84 -9.88
N ALA A 192 9.72 17.92 -10.61
CA ALA A 192 10.71 18.68 -11.37
C ALA A 192 11.58 19.60 -10.48
N GLU A 193 11.41 19.58 -9.16
CA GLU A 193 12.11 20.45 -8.19
C GLU A 193 11.89 21.94 -8.48
N LYS A 194 10.70 22.29 -8.98
CA LYS A 194 10.24 23.65 -9.19
C LYS A 194 9.36 24.10 -8.03
N ASP A 195 9.16 25.41 -7.93
CA ASP A 195 8.30 25.99 -6.91
C ASP A 195 6.85 25.50 -7.06
N PHE A 196 6.19 25.28 -5.92
CA PHE A 196 4.78 24.94 -5.88
C PHE A 196 3.94 26.08 -6.49
N PRO A 197 2.99 25.79 -7.40
CA PRO A 197 2.27 26.83 -8.15
C PRO A 197 1.15 27.48 -7.33
N VAL A 198 1.51 28.17 -6.24
CA VAL A 198 0.57 28.80 -5.29
C VAL A 198 -0.40 29.76 -6.00
N ASP A 199 0.09 30.51 -6.98
CA ASP A 199 -0.73 31.47 -7.73
C ASP A 199 -1.85 30.76 -8.51
N GLU A 200 -1.56 29.63 -9.15
CA GLU A 200 -2.56 28.84 -9.89
C GLU A 200 -3.64 28.27 -8.95
N TRP A 201 -3.26 27.89 -7.72
CA TRP A 201 -4.20 27.45 -6.69
C TRP A 201 -5.09 28.58 -6.18
N ASN A 202 -4.53 29.78 -6.00
CA ASN A 202 -5.32 30.95 -5.62
C ASN A 202 -6.30 31.35 -6.73
N GLU A 203 -5.85 31.34 -7.99
CA GLU A 203 -6.73 31.58 -9.14
C GLU A 203 -7.87 30.56 -9.21
N TRP A 204 -7.59 29.27 -8.95
CA TRP A 204 -8.61 28.24 -8.88
C TRP A 204 -9.64 28.52 -7.77
N LEU A 205 -9.18 28.88 -6.56
CA LEU A 205 -10.05 29.26 -5.44
C LEU A 205 -10.92 30.48 -5.74
N GLU A 206 -10.37 31.48 -6.43
CA GLU A 206 -11.08 32.72 -6.80
C GLU A 206 -12.08 32.53 -7.94
N SER A 207 -11.88 31.54 -8.82
CA SER A 207 -12.75 31.23 -9.97
C SER A 207 -14.15 30.67 -9.59
N GLY A 208 -14.58 30.91 -8.35
CA GLY A 208 -14.80 29.85 -7.40
C GLY A 208 -16.15 29.77 -6.68
N SER A 209 -17.17 30.61 -6.94
CA SER A 209 -18.43 30.55 -6.17
C SER A 209 -19.40 29.47 -6.71
N SER A 210 -19.20 28.19 -6.34
CA SER A 210 -20.29 27.22 -6.47
C SER A 210 -21.12 27.27 -5.20
N GLN A 211 -22.45 27.34 -5.30
CA GLN A 211 -23.37 27.30 -4.14
C GLN A 211 -23.50 25.89 -3.54
N SER A 212 -22.62 24.97 -3.94
CA SER A 212 -22.65 23.58 -3.51
C SER A 212 -21.93 23.39 -2.17
N PRO A 213 -22.58 22.74 -1.18
CA PRO A 213 -21.94 22.37 0.07
C PRO A 213 -20.70 21.48 -0.10
N LEU A 214 -20.63 20.67 -1.16
CA LEU A 214 -19.45 19.88 -1.46
C LEU A 214 -18.27 20.77 -1.87
N MET A 215 -18.52 21.70 -2.80
CA MET A 215 -17.47 22.61 -3.29
C MET A 215 -17.01 23.58 -2.21
N GLU A 216 -17.90 24.04 -1.33
CA GLU A 216 -17.52 24.85 -0.16
C GLU A 216 -16.51 24.11 0.74
N ARG A 217 -16.78 22.82 1.05
CA ARG A 217 -15.87 21.99 1.86
C ARG A 217 -14.51 21.78 1.18
N ILE A 218 -14.52 21.51 -0.13
CA ILE A 218 -13.28 21.35 -0.90
C ILE A 218 -12.49 22.67 -0.91
N HIS A 219 -13.15 23.80 -1.15
CA HIS A 219 -12.52 25.13 -1.17
C HIS A 219 -11.91 25.48 0.19
N GLU A 220 -12.65 25.27 1.28
CA GLU A 220 -12.15 25.51 2.64
C GLU A 220 -10.90 24.67 2.92
N HIS A 221 -10.95 23.39 2.55
CA HIS A 221 -9.83 22.48 2.78
C HIS A 221 -8.59 22.84 1.93
N VAL A 222 -8.78 23.16 0.65
CA VAL A 222 -7.69 23.65 -0.21
C VAL A 222 -7.10 24.95 0.33
N SER A 223 -7.94 25.89 0.76
CA SER A 223 -7.50 27.15 1.37
C SER A 223 -6.66 26.91 2.62
N GLN A 224 -7.12 26.04 3.53
CA GLN A 224 -6.36 25.67 4.72
C GLN A 224 -5.01 25.04 4.37
N MET A 225 -4.99 24.14 3.39
CA MET A 225 -3.77 23.50 2.92
C MET A 225 -2.74 24.53 2.40
N LEU A 226 -3.17 25.58 1.71
CA LEU A 226 -2.28 26.63 1.19
C LEU A 226 -1.72 27.52 2.31
N ASP A 227 -2.51 27.82 3.34
CA ASP A 227 -2.09 28.67 4.47
C ASP A 227 -1.01 28.00 5.36
N GLU A 228 -1.00 26.67 5.44
CA GLU A 228 -0.03 25.96 6.25
C GLU A 228 1.39 26.06 5.65
N ARG A 229 2.31 26.81 6.26
CA ARG A 229 3.72 26.77 5.84
C ARG A 229 4.39 25.45 6.26
N SER A 230 4.47 24.47 5.37
CA SER A 230 5.16 23.19 5.62
C SER A 230 6.21 22.89 4.55
N GLN A 231 7.27 22.17 4.94
CA GLN A 231 8.34 21.69 4.03
C GLN A 231 7.96 20.41 3.27
N HIS A 232 6.70 19.97 3.32
CA HIS A 232 6.27 18.65 2.86
C HIS A 232 5.15 18.72 1.81
N GLU A 233 5.41 19.44 0.73
CA GLU A 233 4.45 19.65 -0.37
C GLU A 233 3.86 18.34 -0.91
N ARG A 234 4.67 17.28 -1.06
CA ARG A 234 4.19 15.96 -1.50
C ARG A 234 3.21 15.31 -0.54
N ALA A 235 3.44 15.47 0.77
CA ALA A 235 2.54 14.92 1.78
C ALA A 235 1.21 15.67 1.78
N LYS A 236 1.25 17.00 1.65
CA LYS A 236 0.05 17.84 1.54
C LYS A 236 -0.79 17.50 0.31
N LEU A 237 -0.14 17.36 -0.86
CA LEU A 237 -0.83 16.94 -2.08
C LEU A 237 -1.49 15.57 -1.90
N LEU A 238 -0.84 14.66 -1.18
CA LEU A 238 -1.41 13.34 -0.89
C LEU A 238 -2.59 13.42 0.10
N ASP A 239 -2.45 14.18 1.19
CA ASP A 239 -3.49 14.41 2.19
C ASP A 239 -4.73 15.06 1.54
N LEU A 240 -4.52 16.08 0.71
CA LEU A 240 -5.58 16.72 -0.06
C LEU A 240 -6.39 15.71 -0.88
N MET A 241 -5.73 14.78 -1.58
CA MET A 241 -6.45 13.78 -2.39
C MET A 241 -7.16 12.72 -1.55
N VAL A 242 -6.64 12.38 -0.37
CA VAL A 242 -7.35 11.51 0.58
C VAL A 242 -8.65 12.18 1.02
N ASP A 243 -8.57 13.44 1.41
CA ASP A 243 -9.70 14.18 1.95
C ASP A 243 -10.74 14.48 0.87
N VAL A 244 -10.32 14.90 -0.32
CA VAL A 244 -11.23 15.09 -1.47
C VAL A 244 -11.91 13.77 -1.84
N LYS A 245 -11.17 12.65 -1.93
CA LYS A 245 -11.77 11.34 -2.19
C LYS A 245 -12.83 10.98 -1.14
N SER A 246 -12.52 11.19 0.14
CA SER A 246 -13.44 10.94 1.25
C SER A 246 -14.70 11.80 1.16
N MET A 247 -14.58 13.10 0.83
CA MET A 247 -15.71 14.02 0.67
C MET A 247 -16.62 13.65 -0.50
N LEU A 248 -16.08 13.07 -1.57
CA LEU A 248 -16.84 12.63 -2.75
C LEU A 248 -17.59 11.32 -2.52
N GLN A 249 -17.12 10.50 -1.58
CA GLN A 249 -17.69 9.19 -1.26
C GLN A 249 -18.66 9.22 -0.07
N SER A 250 -18.74 10.34 0.66
CA SER A 250 -19.65 10.56 1.81
C SER A 250 -21.04 11.00 1.38
#